data_AF-A0A6I3EVF7-F1
#
_entry.id   AF-A0A6I3EVF7-F1
#
_cell.length_a   1.000
_cell.length_b   1.000
_cell.length_c   1.000
_cell.angle_alpha   90.00
_cell.angle_beta   90.00
_cell.angle_gamma   90.00
#
_symmetry.space_group_name_H-M   'P 1'
#
loop_
_entity.id
_entity.type
_entity.pdbx_description
1 polymer ?
#
loop_
_entity_poly.entity_id
_entity_poly.type
_entity_poly.pdbx_seq_one_letter_code
_entity_poly.pdbx_strand_id
1 'polypeptide(L)'
;MHLRGLGDRGIDGDADDCIVFGAGESGVGRADGGSAGAGTCPLAGDLDAGGGGGRLGRAVGLLVVATSSSDGEGTDGDERGSKSPGGPRSEVSCHTHHVVQSCNWVPDTRGTWCPTLRVVCHTPAHPATPDVGRTKSHPVATVSPVSTQQARWQVEQVLALAPKPSSLTAAQPLAVASRWVTSGCDGRGVWGRCTGTSAEPYDCVIDHVGVAFRCTCPSRSTPCKHALALLLLWVRGSVAEAETPPGFAAAWLAGRVAAVSPVVDSPSPPPADAPTDAPGSAAAPSPAESLPLPPTRDGRDDRVARMSAGLAELDRWLDDRLRTGLADPALARYDTWDDLAARLVDAQVGGLANRVRRMAGLVGAHPQWHGHVLAEMGALHLLATAGRRLGSLPPHLADSVAAAIGWQVRQADVLAGVPHTDHWMVLGRSDTREDRIEVRRFWLRGRDTGDWAMLLSFAAYGQSLDTSFAVGTEVHADLFRYPGALGLRSLLGRRHNEPVAATDVAGVTIAVACAGIGRAIVAEPWLDRYPVCVVAAPARIGARWVLTDATGSLPLQPGVGGIGQLLACSEGRPTVIVAEWTPGGLVPLTLHLPDRSIDIGPVAEASFLAASR
;
A
#
# COMPACT_ATOMS: atom_id res chain seq x y z
N MET A 1 -8.01 22.35 -5.59
CA MET A 1 -7.51 22.70 -6.93
C MET A 1 -7.97 21.58 -7.86
N HIS A 2 -8.73 21.88 -8.91
CA HIS A 2 -8.68 21.02 -10.09
C HIS A 2 -7.28 21.19 -10.65
N LEU A 3 -6.58 20.09 -10.94
CA LEU A 3 -5.26 20.12 -11.55
C LEU A 3 -5.39 20.58 -13.01
N ARG A 4 -5.56 21.89 -13.21
CA ARG A 4 -5.27 22.70 -14.40
C ARG A 4 -5.91 24.09 -14.22
N GLY A 5 -5.09 25.13 -14.36
CA GLY A 5 -5.56 26.51 -14.41
C GLY A 5 -4.66 27.48 -13.67
N LEU A 6 -3.46 27.72 -14.19
CA LEU A 6 -2.69 28.95 -14.00
C LEU A 6 -1.62 28.98 -15.10
N GLY A 7 -1.87 29.78 -16.13
CA GLY A 7 -0.97 29.92 -17.27
C GLY A 7 -1.65 30.72 -18.37
N ASP A 8 -2.04 31.96 -18.06
CA ASP A 8 -2.33 32.93 -19.11
C ASP A 8 -1.96 34.34 -18.64
N ARG A 9 -0.72 34.73 -18.93
CA ARG A 9 -0.30 36.12 -19.15
C ARG A 9 0.78 36.09 -20.21
N GLY A 10 0.41 36.54 -21.40
CA GLY A 10 1.31 36.73 -22.52
C GLY A 10 2.43 37.71 -22.19
N ILE A 11 3.63 37.35 -22.67
CA ILE A 11 4.68 38.29 -23.03
C ILE A 11 5.16 37.82 -24.41
N ASP A 12 4.94 38.66 -25.41
CA ASP A 12 5.52 38.56 -26.74
C ASP A 12 7.06 38.62 -26.65
N GLY A 13 7.75 37.81 -27.44
CA GLY A 13 9.20 37.89 -27.60
C GLY A 13 9.83 36.68 -28.28
N ASP A 14 9.89 36.74 -29.61
CA ASP A 14 10.78 36.11 -30.59
C ASP A 14 11.59 34.82 -30.27
N ALA A 15 11.29 33.82 -31.11
CA ALA A 15 12.13 32.96 -31.96
C ALA A 15 13.64 32.71 -31.66
N ASP A 16 14.03 31.50 -32.11
CA ASP A 16 15.37 30.95 -32.38
C ASP A 16 16.12 30.27 -31.21
N ASP A 17 15.97 28.94 -31.11
CA ASP A 17 17.02 28.00 -31.55
C ASP A 17 16.58 26.54 -31.36
N CYS A 18 16.28 25.86 -32.48
CA CYS A 18 16.21 24.41 -32.56
C CYS A 18 17.61 23.90 -32.93
N ILE A 19 18.23 23.10 -32.06
CA ILE A 19 19.38 22.27 -32.44
C ILE A 19 19.07 20.80 -32.16
N VAL A 20 18.90 20.07 -33.25
CA VAL A 20 18.93 18.63 -33.40
C VAL A 20 20.38 18.19 -33.59
N PHE A 21 20.84 17.18 -32.85
CA PHE A 21 21.89 16.24 -33.26
C PHE A 21 21.57 14.91 -32.57
N GLY A 22 21.54 13.73 -33.20
CA GLY A 22 22.14 13.30 -34.46
C GLY A 22 22.81 11.95 -34.19
N ALA A 23 22.18 10.87 -34.61
CA ALA A 23 22.73 9.51 -34.55
C ALA A 23 23.95 9.39 -35.47
N GLY A 24 24.99 8.69 -35.01
CA GLY A 24 26.17 8.34 -35.79
C GLY A 24 26.48 6.85 -35.68
N GLU A 25 26.14 6.11 -36.72
CA GLU A 25 26.67 4.78 -37.02
C GLU A 25 28.03 4.89 -37.71
N SER A 26 28.99 4.06 -37.29
CA SER A 26 30.08 3.47 -38.09
C SER A 26 30.85 2.54 -37.13
N GLY A 27 31.32 1.35 -37.45
CA GLY A 27 31.50 0.62 -38.69
C GLY A 27 32.52 -0.49 -38.36
N VAL A 28 32.36 -1.64 -38.99
CA VAL A 28 33.05 -2.92 -38.76
C VAL A 28 34.57 -2.86 -38.95
N GLY A 29 35.33 -3.60 -38.12
CA GLY A 29 36.74 -3.96 -38.36
C GLY A 29 37.22 -5.06 -37.39
N ARG A 30 37.72 -6.17 -37.93
CA ARG A 30 38.01 -7.45 -37.25
C ARG A 30 39.53 -7.68 -37.12
N ALA A 31 39.91 -8.40 -36.07
CA ALA A 31 41.03 -9.36 -35.93
C ALA A 31 42.37 -8.95 -35.24
N ASP A 32 42.71 -9.83 -34.29
CA ASP A 32 44.02 -10.38 -33.88
C ASP A 32 44.99 -9.68 -32.91
N GLY A 33 45.16 -10.32 -31.74
CA GLY A 33 46.46 -10.89 -31.31
C GLY A 33 47.34 -10.13 -30.31
N GLY A 34 47.66 -10.77 -29.18
CA GLY A 34 49.05 -10.76 -28.64
C GLY A 34 49.38 -9.94 -27.38
N SER A 35 49.40 -10.64 -26.23
CA SER A 35 50.32 -10.59 -25.07
C SER A 35 51.18 -9.37 -24.69
N ALA A 36 51.11 -9.06 -23.38
CA ALA A 36 52.21 -8.83 -22.41
C ALA A 36 53.08 -7.55 -22.45
N GLY A 37 53.28 -6.95 -21.26
CA GLY A 37 54.42 -6.07 -20.97
C GLY A 37 54.17 -5.03 -19.86
N ALA A 38 54.75 -5.26 -18.69
CA ALA A 38 54.79 -4.33 -17.55
C ALA A 38 55.78 -3.16 -17.79
N GLY A 39 55.58 -2.03 -17.10
CA GLY A 39 56.56 -0.92 -17.09
C GLY A 39 56.12 0.34 -16.35
N THR A 40 56.32 0.34 -15.03
CA THR A 40 56.84 1.43 -14.15
C THR A 40 56.61 2.93 -14.44
N CYS A 41 56.18 3.66 -13.39
CA CYS A 41 56.23 5.12 -13.18
C CYS A 41 57.63 5.75 -13.36
N PRO A 42 57.71 7.10 -13.48
CA PRO A 42 58.02 7.90 -12.28
C PRO A 42 57.29 9.27 -12.15
N LEU A 43 56.89 9.56 -10.91
CA LEU A 43 57.09 10.76 -10.08
C LEU A 43 57.09 12.20 -10.64
N ALA A 44 56.26 13.01 -9.96
CA ALA A 44 56.53 14.30 -9.31
C ALA A 44 56.76 15.58 -10.14
N GLY A 45 55.99 16.62 -9.79
CA GLY A 45 56.19 18.02 -10.19
C GLY A 45 55.21 18.93 -9.45
N ASP A 46 55.74 19.65 -8.46
CA ASP A 46 55.09 20.51 -7.47
C ASP A 46 54.63 21.88 -8.00
N LEU A 47 53.61 22.42 -7.32
CA LEU A 47 53.30 23.82 -6.99
C LEU A 47 53.03 24.86 -8.11
N ASP A 48 51.83 25.46 -8.07
CA ASP A 48 51.76 26.87 -7.66
C ASP A 48 50.35 27.33 -7.25
N ALA A 49 50.32 28.20 -6.25
CA ALA A 49 49.14 28.72 -5.56
C ALA A 49 48.55 29.97 -6.23
N GLY A 50 47.23 30.08 -6.26
CA GLY A 50 46.50 31.29 -6.62
C GLY A 50 45.13 31.31 -5.95
N GLY A 51 45.02 32.06 -4.85
CA GLY A 51 43.81 32.14 -4.04
C GLY A 51 42.69 32.99 -4.67
N GLY A 52 41.45 32.62 -4.35
CA GLY A 52 40.25 33.40 -4.67
C GLY A 52 39.03 32.71 -4.06
N GLY A 53 38.57 33.21 -2.91
CA GLY A 53 37.52 32.59 -2.11
C GLY A 53 36.12 32.68 -2.70
N GLY A 54 35.28 31.69 -2.37
CA GLY A 54 33.85 31.74 -2.67
C GLY A 54 33.08 30.44 -2.36
N ARG A 55 32.51 30.38 -1.15
CA ARG A 55 31.37 29.54 -0.70
C ARG A 55 31.49 28.02 -0.87
N LEU A 56 31.90 27.36 0.22
CA LEU A 56 31.72 25.91 0.42
C LEU A 56 30.22 25.56 0.54
N GLY A 57 29.69 24.85 -0.45
CA GLY A 57 28.46 24.09 -0.31
C GLY A 57 28.70 22.91 0.63
N ARG A 58 27.91 22.81 1.70
CA ARG A 58 27.93 21.65 2.60
C ARG A 58 27.38 20.44 1.85
N ALA A 59 28.26 19.52 1.45
CA ALA A 59 27.87 18.17 1.09
C ALA A 59 27.51 17.42 2.38
N VAL A 60 26.24 17.00 2.51
CA VAL A 60 25.80 16.10 3.58
C VAL A 60 26.21 14.70 3.18
N GLY A 61 27.37 14.25 3.69
CA GLY A 61 27.79 12.86 3.59
C GLY A 61 27.00 12.01 4.61
N LEU A 62 26.22 11.05 4.10
CA LEU A 62 25.54 10.05 4.92
C LEU A 62 26.60 9.08 5.47
N LEU A 63 26.89 9.17 6.77
CA LEU A 63 27.78 8.26 7.48
C LEU A 63 27.05 6.93 7.71
N VAL A 64 27.43 5.88 6.96
CA VAL A 64 27.02 4.51 7.28
C VAL A 64 27.93 4.01 8.40
N VAL A 65 27.41 3.95 9.62
CA VAL A 65 28.10 3.32 10.76
C VAL A 65 27.94 1.81 10.65
N ALA A 66 29.02 1.12 10.31
CA ALA A 66 29.13 -0.33 10.47
C ALA A 66 29.58 -0.63 11.91
N THR A 67 28.70 -1.17 12.75
CA THR A 67 29.08 -1.65 14.08
C THR A 67 29.50 -3.11 14.00
N SER A 68 30.80 -3.39 14.19
CA SER A 68 31.30 -4.71 14.55
C SER A 68 31.25 -4.86 16.07
N SER A 69 30.44 -5.78 16.60
CA SER A 69 30.48 -6.14 18.02
C SER A 69 31.56 -7.20 18.23
N SER A 70 32.66 -6.81 18.88
CA SER A 70 33.63 -7.72 19.49
C SER A 70 33.32 -7.80 20.98
N ASP A 71 32.72 -8.90 21.43
CA ASP A 71 32.54 -9.18 22.86
C ASP A 71 33.81 -9.82 23.41
N GLY A 72 34.43 -9.18 24.40
CA GLY A 72 35.56 -9.73 25.13
C GLY A 72 36.05 -8.80 26.24
N GLU A 73 35.53 -9.01 27.45
CA GLU A 73 36.13 -8.70 28.77
C GLU A 73 35.12 -9.23 29.82
N GLY A 74 35.43 -10.06 30.81
CA GLY A 74 36.68 -10.20 31.55
C GLY A 74 36.51 -9.56 32.93
N THR A 75 35.90 -10.26 33.90
CA THR A 75 35.88 -9.80 35.31
C THR A 75 36.10 -10.98 36.26
N ASP A 76 37.24 -10.94 36.94
CA ASP A 76 37.58 -11.72 38.14
C ASP A 76 36.73 -11.28 39.36
N GLY A 77 36.46 -12.22 40.28
CA GLY A 77 35.81 -11.94 41.56
C GLY A 77 35.49 -13.19 42.39
N ASP A 78 36.40 -13.48 43.33
CA ASP A 78 36.53 -14.52 44.36
C ASP A 78 35.32 -15.22 45.05
N GLU A 79 35.59 -16.51 45.36
CA GLU A 79 35.30 -17.34 46.55
C GLU A 79 33.86 -17.59 47.09
N ARG A 80 33.39 -18.86 46.97
CA ARG A 80 33.29 -19.85 48.09
C ARG A 80 32.63 -21.21 47.71
N GLY A 81 33.40 -22.28 47.90
CA GLY A 81 33.04 -23.65 48.37
C GLY A 81 31.74 -24.37 47.94
N SER A 82 31.86 -25.52 47.24
CA SER A 82 31.87 -26.87 47.86
C SER A 82 31.62 -28.02 46.85
N LYS A 83 32.51 -29.04 46.93
CA LYS A 83 32.38 -30.50 46.66
C LYS A 83 31.81 -31.06 45.34
N SER A 84 32.70 -31.74 44.61
CA SER A 84 32.62 -32.83 43.61
C SER A 84 31.75 -34.07 44.05
N PRO A 85 31.57 -35.17 43.26
CA PRO A 85 32.26 -35.58 42.01
C PRO A 85 31.46 -36.31 40.89
N GLY A 86 32.10 -36.50 39.72
CA GLY A 86 31.78 -37.57 38.75
C GLY A 86 32.11 -37.23 37.28
N GLY A 87 33.23 -37.73 36.74
CA GLY A 87 33.72 -37.50 35.36
C GLY A 87 33.02 -38.35 34.27
N PRO A 88 33.65 -38.66 33.11
CA PRO A 88 34.89 -38.17 32.53
C PRO A 88 34.69 -37.38 31.21
N ARG A 89 35.73 -36.62 30.83
CA ARG A 89 35.87 -35.89 29.57
C ARG A 89 36.03 -36.84 28.38
N SER A 90 35.35 -36.53 27.28
CA SER A 90 35.81 -36.87 25.93
C SER A 90 35.93 -35.57 25.14
N GLU A 91 37.17 -35.20 24.83
CA GLU A 91 37.51 -34.14 23.89
C GLU A 91 37.21 -34.62 22.47
N VAL A 92 36.31 -33.94 21.78
CA VAL A 92 36.26 -33.96 20.32
C VAL A 92 36.69 -32.58 19.85
N SER A 93 37.94 -32.52 19.40
CA SER A 93 38.54 -31.36 18.75
C SER A 93 37.92 -31.16 17.38
N CYS A 94 37.06 -30.14 17.23
CA CYS A 94 36.66 -29.62 15.94
C CYS A 94 37.63 -28.50 15.54
N HIS A 95 38.49 -28.78 14.57
CA HIS A 95 39.41 -27.81 13.98
C HIS A 95 38.63 -26.82 13.10
N THR A 96 38.21 -25.69 13.66
CA THR A 96 37.70 -24.55 12.90
C THR A 96 38.90 -23.78 12.32
N HIS A 97 39.13 -23.89 11.01
CA HIS A 97 40.08 -23.02 10.32
C HIS A 97 39.49 -21.59 10.25
N HIS A 98 39.94 -20.73 11.15
CA HIS A 98 39.76 -19.28 11.02
C HIS A 98 40.65 -18.77 9.88
N VAL A 99 40.07 -18.48 8.72
CA VAL A 99 40.71 -17.60 7.74
C VAL A 99 40.32 -16.17 8.11
N VAL A 100 41.19 -15.50 8.86
CA VAL A 100 41.15 -14.04 8.98
C VAL A 100 41.78 -13.48 7.71
N GLN A 101 40.95 -12.97 6.79
CA GLN A 101 41.44 -12.09 5.73
C GLN A 101 41.03 -10.66 6.08
N SER A 102 42.01 -9.86 6.47
CA SER A 102 41.90 -8.41 6.61
C SER A 102 41.79 -7.79 5.21
N CYS A 103 40.68 -7.10 4.93
CA CYS A 103 40.58 -6.19 3.79
C CYS A 103 41.24 -4.86 4.17
N ASN A 104 42.48 -4.64 3.75
CA ASN A 104 43.07 -3.30 3.76
C ASN A 104 42.56 -2.52 2.55
N TRP A 105 41.80 -1.45 2.80
CA TRP A 105 41.42 -0.47 1.79
C TRP A 105 42.57 0.52 1.60
N VAL A 106 43.19 0.51 0.43
CA VAL A 106 44.11 1.57 0.00
C VAL A 106 43.47 2.27 -1.21
N PRO A 107 43.28 3.60 -1.20
CA PRO A 107 42.71 4.31 -2.33
C PRO A 107 43.71 4.40 -3.48
N ASP A 108 43.25 4.16 -4.72
CA ASP A 108 43.97 4.60 -5.92
C ASP A 108 43.49 6.01 -6.34
N THR A 109 44.44 6.81 -6.80
CA THR A 109 44.41 8.26 -7.07
C THR A 109 43.44 8.73 -8.17
N ARG A 110 42.45 7.94 -8.59
CA ARG A 110 41.50 8.33 -9.66
C ARG A 110 40.02 8.05 -9.41
N GLY A 111 39.60 7.67 -8.20
CA GLY A 111 38.20 7.82 -7.78
C GLY A 111 37.14 6.97 -8.52
N THR A 112 37.53 5.90 -9.22
CA THR A 112 36.60 4.92 -9.82
C THR A 112 36.59 3.62 -9.04
N TRP A 113 35.42 3.19 -8.57
CA TRP A 113 35.20 1.92 -7.88
C TRP A 113 34.69 0.87 -8.88
N CYS A 114 35.47 -0.17 -9.15
CA CYS A 114 35.05 -1.36 -9.89
C CYS A 114 35.40 -2.61 -9.07
N PRO A 115 34.45 -3.52 -8.76
CA PRO A 115 34.80 -4.82 -8.21
C PRO A 115 34.98 -5.81 -9.37
N THR A 116 36.22 -6.19 -9.66
CA THR A 116 36.49 -7.42 -10.41
C THR A 116 36.68 -8.54 -9.39
N LEU A 117 35.62 -9.32 -9.13
CA LEU A 117 35.73 -10.53 -8.32
C LEU A 117 35.68 -11.75 -9.25
N ARG A 118 36.82 -12.45 -9.39
CA ARG A 118 36.87 -13.79 -10.00
C ARG A 118 36.52 -14.80 -8.91
N VAL A 119 35.37 -15.45 -9.01
CA VAL A 119 35.02 -16.60 -8.16
C VAL A 119 35.47 -17.86 -8.87
N VAL A 120 36.38 -18.62 -8.23
CA VAL A 120 36.73 -19.99 -8.65
C VAL A 120 35.86 -20.95 -7.85
N CYS A 121 34.86 -21.55 -8.50
CA CYS A 121 34.00 -22.57 -7.90
C CYS A 121 34.77 -23.90 -7.82
N HIS A 122 34.95 -24.45 -6.62
CA HIS A 122 35.35 -25.85 -6.45
C HIS A 122 34.12 -26.68 -6.15
N THR A 123 33.86 -27.68 -6.99
CA THR A 123 32.78 -28.67 -6.84
C THR A 123 33.26 -29.81 -5.94
N PRO A 124 32.61 -30.12 -4.80
CA PRO A 124 32.85 -31.38 -4.12
C PRO A 124 31.94 -32.46 -4.71
N ALA A 125 32.54 -33.60 -5.08
CA ALA A 125 31.87 -34.79 -5.56
C ALA A 125 30.97 -35.43 -4.48
N HIS A 126 29.84 -35.98 -4.92
CA HIS A 126 28.91 -36.79 -4.13
C HIS A 126 29.57 -38.03 -3.48
N PRO A 127 29.02 -38.47 -2.34
CA PRO A 127 28.82 -39.89 -2.12
C PRO A 127 27.34 -40.27 -1.95
N ALA A 128 27.12 -41.56 -2.17
CA ALA A 128 25.86 -42.23 -2.48
C ALA A 128 24.83 -42.30 -1.34
N THR A 129 23.61 -42.64 -1.78
CA THR A 129 22.39 -43.03 -1.06
C THR A 129 22.56 -43.88 0.21
N PRO A 130 21.58 -43.79 1.14
CA PRO A 130 20.82 -45.00 1.42
C PRO A 130 19.30 -44.80 1.59
N ASP A 131 18.60 -45.77 0.99
CA ASP A 131 17.46 -46.59 1.45
C ASP A 131 16.11 -45.99 1.93
N VAL A 132 15.07 -46.67 1.47
CA VAL A 132 13.64 -46.41 1.51
C VAL A 132 13.05 -46.88 2.85
N GLY A 133 12.19 -46.06 3.47
CA GLY A 133 11.48 -46.50 4.68
C GLY A 133 10.34 -45.62 5.17
N ARG A 134 9.10 -46.08 4.90
CA ARG A 134 7.84 -45.85 5.62
C ARG A 134 7.16 -44.47 5.55
N THR A 135 6.18 -44.43 4.65
CA THR A 135 4.98 -43.58 4.69
C THR A 135 4.15 -43.79 5.96
N LYS A 136 3.76 -42.70 6.64
CA LYS A 136 2.62 -42.66 7.56
C LYS A 136 1.63 -41.60 7.06
N SER A 137 0.54 -42.06 6.46
CA SER A 137 -0.64 -41.28 6.08
C SER A 137 -1.55 -41.11 7.31
N HIS A 138 -1.94 -39.87 7.61
CA HIS A 138 -3.00 -39.57 8.58
C HIS A 138 -4.36 -39.49 7.86
N PRO A 139 -5.46 -39.99 8.46
CA PRO A 139 -6.77 -40.00 7.82
C PRO A 139 -7.40 -38.59 7.83
N VAL A 140 -7.98 -38.20 6.69
CA VAL A 140 -8.81 -37.01 6.51
C VAL A 140 -10.15 -37.24 7.20
N ALA A 141 -10.53 -36.35 8.11
CA ALA A 141 -11.84 -36.36 8.74
C ALA A 141 -12.89 -35.72 7.80
N THR A 142 -13.95 -36.46 7.51
CA THR A 142 -15.10 -36.04 6.73
C THR A 142 -15.94 -35.02 7.51
N VAL A 143 -16.16 -33.84 6.93
CA VAL A 143 -17.06 -32.81 7.51
C VAL A 143 -18.49 -33.08 7.01
N SER A 144 -19.42 -33.28 7.94
CA SER A 144 -20.86 -33.34 7.66
C SER A 144 -21.43 -31.92 7.45
N PRO A 145 -22.46 -31.74 6.61
CA PRO A 145 -22.99 -30.43 6.25
C PRO A 145 -23.77 -29.78 7.42
N VAL A 146 -23.47 -28.51 7.69
CA VAL A 146 -24.19 -27.67 8.65
C VAL A 146 -25.40 -27.04 7.96
N SER A 147 -26.58 -27.17 8.58
CA SER A 147 -27.84 -26.58 8.13
C SER A 147 -27.78 -25.05 8.01
N THR A 148 -28.29 -24.53 6.89
CA THR A 148 -28.46 -23.11 6.58
C THR A 148 -29.53 -22.48 7.47
N GLN A 149 -29.12 -21.77 8.52
CA GLN A 149 -29.92 -20.77 9.19
C GLN A 149 -29.29 -19.41 8.87
N GLN A 150 -29.99 -18.55 8.12
CA GLN A 150 -29.51 -17.23 7.70
C GLN A 150 -28.97 -16.46 8.91
N ALA A 151 -27.66 -16.28 8.97
CA ALA A 151 -26.99 -15.69 10.11
C ALA A 151 -27.34 -14.20 10.20
N ARG A 152 -28.08 -13.82 11.26
CA ARG A 152 -28.30 -12.42 11.64
C ARG A 152 -26.94 -11.73 11.83
N TRP A 153 -26.87 -10.43 11.51
CA TRP A 153 -25.64 -9.66 11.69
C TRP A 153 -25.18 -9.66 13.15
N GLN A 154 -23.87 -9.50 13.38
CA GLN A 154 -23.22 -9.34 14.68
C GLN A 154 -22.99 -7.86 15.03
N VAL A 155 -22.79 -7.55 16.31
CA VAL A 155 -22.70 -6.16 16.79
C VAL A 155 -21.52 -5.46 16.13
N GLU A 156 -20.43 -6.19 15.92
CA GLU A 156 -19.20 -5.76 15.29
C GLU A 156 -19.41 -5.30 13.84
N GLN A 157 -20.37 -5.89 13.11
CA GLN A 157 -20.76 -5.48 11.76
C GLN A 157 -21.43 -4.11 11.77
N VAL A 158 -22.28 -3.83 12.77
CA VAL A 158 -22.92 -2.52 12.93
C VAL A 158 -21.90 -1.45 13.32
N LEU A 159 -20.93 -1.80 14.17
CA LEU A 159 -19.83 -0.91 14.54
C LEU A 159 -18.95 -0.55 13.33
N ALA A 160 -18.78 -1.46 12.38
CA ALA A 160 -17.99 -1.23 11.17
C ALA A 160 -18.62 -0.22 10.18
N LEU A 161 -19.94 -0.07 10.21
CA LEU A 161 -20.68 0.83 9.30
C LEU A 161 -20.68 2.29 9.74
N ALA A 162 -20.19 2.59 10.95
CA ALA A 162 -20.23 3.93 11.50
C ALA A 162 -19.29 4.88 10.74
N PRO A 163 -19.78 6.01 10.19
CA PRO A 163 -18.94 6.94 9.46
C PRO A 163 -17.84 7.58 10.31
N LYS A 164 -18.07 7.69 11.63
CA LYS A 164 -17.12 8.18 12.65
C LYS A 164 -17.43 7.52 14.00
N PRO A 165 -16.45 7.35 14.92
CA PRO A 165 -16.69 6.81 16.26
C PRO A 165 -17.79 7.55 17.04
N SER A 166 -17.86 8.88 16.92
CA SER A 166 -18.89 9.71 17.55
C SER A 166 -20.32 9.41 17.07
N SER A 167 -20.47 8.83 15.87
CA SER A 167 -21.78 8.41 15.33
C SER A 167 -22.35 7.21 16.10
N LEU A 168 -21.48 6.30 16.58
CA LEU A 168 -21.86 5.17 17.42
C LEU A 168 -22.18 5.61 18.84
N THR A 169 -21.35 6.49 19.41
CA THR A 169 -21.62 7.09 20.72
C THR A 169 -22.99 7.80 20.73
N ALA A 170 -23.34 8.47 19.63
CA ALA A 170 -24.65 9.11 19.47
C ALA A 170 -25.80 8.14 19.15
N ALA A 171 -25.51 6.94 18.61
CA ALA A 171 -26.50 5.92 18.28
C ALA A 171 -26.86 5.03 19.49
N GLN A 172 -25.91 4.76 20.37
CA GLN A 172 -26.07 3.86 21.51
C GLN A 172 -27.28 4.22 22.42
N PRO A 173 -27.55 5.50 22.76
CA PRO A 173 -28.72 5.88 23.57
C PRO A 173 -30.07 5.68 22.86
N LEU A 174 -30.05 5.51 21.53
CA LEU A 174 -31.24 5.30 20.70
C LEU A 174 -31.49 3.81 20.40
N ALA A 175 -30.52 2.94 20.69
CA ALA A 175 -30.59 1.50 20.47
C ALA A 175 -31.35 0.77 21.61
N VAL A 176 -32.51 1.31 22.00
CA VAL A 176 -33.42 0.77 23.03
C VAL A 176 -34.86 0.82 22.51
N ALA A 177 -35.65 -0.22 22.76
CA ALA A 177 -36.99 -0.35 22.18
C ALA A 177 -37.93 0.84 22.47
N SER A 178 -37.80 1.49 23.64
CA SER A 178 -38.61 2.66 24.03
C SER A 178 -38.44 3.89 23.15
N ARG A 179 -37.39 3.95 22.32
CA ARG A 179 -37.13 5.03 21.35
C ARG A 179 -37.76 4.75 19.98
N TRP A 180 -38.43 3.62 19.80
CA TRP A 180 -38.97 3.17 18.52
C TRP A 180 -40.47 2.93 18.66
N VAL A 181 -41.27 3.71 17.93
CA VAL A 181 -42.74 3.58 17.92
C VAL A 181 -43.15 2.25 17.30
N THR A 182 -42.47 1.88 16.22
CA THR A 182 -42.62 0.60 15.52
C THR A 182 -41.27 0.18 14.98
N SER A 183 -40.97 -1.12 14.99
CA SER A 183 -39.80 -1.70 14.33
C SER A 183 -40.13 -3.10 13.83
N GLY A 184 -39.57 -3.48 12.68
CA GLY A 184 -39.71 -4.82 12.13
C GLY A 184 -38.55 -5.19 11.21
N CYS A 185 -38.41 -6.48 10.94
CA CYS A 185 -37.48 -7.00 9.95
C CYS A 185 -38.07 -8.15 9.15
N ASP A 186 -37.51 -8.40 7.98
CA ASP A 186 -37.73 -9.61 7.18
C ASP A 186 -36.37 -10.15 6.69
N GLY A 187 -36.38 -11.07 5.71
CA GLY A 187 -35.16 -11.66 5.14
C GLY A 187 -34.24 -10.70 4.38
N ARG A 188 -34.59 -9.42 4.22
CA ARG A 188 -33.77 -8.43 3.48
C ARG A 188 -33.73 -7.03 4.10
N GLY A 189 -34.81 -6.62 4.75
CA GLY A 189 -35.03 -5.29 5.29
C GLY A 189 -35.07 -5.26 6.81
N VAL A 190 -34.59 -4.15 7.39
CA VAL A 190 -34.87 -3.75 8.77
C VAL A 190 -35.45 -2.34 8.73
N TRP A 191 -36.56 -2.09 9.41
CA TRP A 191 -37.22 -0.80 9.42
C TRP A 191 -37.70 -0.41 10.82
N GLY A 192 -37.85 0.89 11.04
CA GLY A 192 -38.43 1.40 12.27
C GLY A 192 -38.68 2.90 12.26
N ARG A 193 -39.49 3.36 13.22
CA ARG A 193 -39.86 4.75 13.43
C ARG A 193 -39.26 5.26 14.74
N CYS A 194 -38.22 6.07 14.67
CA CYS A 194 -37.50 6.55 15.86
C CYS A 194 -38.09 7.86 16.39
N THR A 195 -38.42 7.92 17.68
CA THR A 195 -38.81 9.15 18.36
C THR A 195 -37.59 10.05 18.53
N GLY A 196 -37.46 11.06 17.67
CA GLY A 196 -36.37 12.02 17.69
C GLY A 196 -36.65 13.24 18.56
N THR A 197 -35.88 14.31 18.32
CA THR A 197 -36.09 15.65 18.92
C THR A 197 -37.20 16.45 18.24
N SER A 198 -37.78 15.93 17.16
CA SER A 198 -38.92 16.52 16.42
C SER A 198 -40.25 15.96 16.92
N ALA A 199 -41.34 16.69 16.68
CA ALA A 199 -42.70 16.25 17.01
C ALA A 199 -43.13 14.98 16.25
N GLU A 200 -42.60 14.77 15.03
CA GLU A 200 -42.85 13.57 14.22
C GLU A 200 -41.67 12.57 14.29
N PRO A 201 -41.92 11.25 14.41
CA PRO A 201 -40.89 10.22 14.37
C PRO A 201 -40.17 10.13 13.01
N TYR A 202 -38.88 9.77 13.03
CA TYR A 202 -38.10 9.55 11.81
C TYR A 202 -38.28 8.12 11.29
N ASP A 203 -38.65 8.00 10.02
CA ASP A 203 -38.74 6.73 9.30
C ASP A 203 -37.33 6.28 8.90
N CYS A 204 -36.94 5.08 9.32
CA CYS A 204 -35.65 4.49 9.04
C CYS A 204 -35.83 3.12 8.37
N VAL A 205 -35.13 2.87 7.27
CA VAL A 205 -35.18 1.64 6.49
C VAL A 205 -33.76 1.26 6.09
N ILE A 206 -33.46 -0.04 6.18
CA ILE A 206 -32.13 -0.60 5.96
C ILE A 206 -32.28 -1.85 5.11
N ASP A 207 -31.62 -1.88 3.96
CA ASP A 207 -31.39 -3.12 3.20
C ASP A 207 -30.11 -3.74 3.77
N HIS A 208 -30.24 -4.78 4.59
CA HIS A 208 -29.08 -5.42 5.23
C HIS A 208 -28.42 -6.45 4.31
N VAL A 209 -29.01 -6.78 3.16
CA VAL A 209 -28.37 -7.61 2.14
C VAL A 209 -27.54 -6.73 1.19
N GLY A 210 -28.13 -5.63 0.72
CA GLY A 210 -27.48 -4.65 -0.17
C GLY A 210 -26.72 -3.54 0.55
N VAL A 211 -26.62 -3.59 1.89
CA VAL A 211 -25.95 -2.62 2.79
C VAL A 211 -26.29 -1.17 2.43
N ALA A 212 -27.58 -0.84 2.47
CA ALA A 212 -28.06 0.50 2.15
C ALA A 212 -28.97 1.06 3.23
N PHE A 213 -28.97 2.38 3.40
CA PHE A 213 -29.63 3.06 4.50
C PHE A 213 -30.45 4.23 3.99
N ARG A 214 -31.68 4.36 4.49
CA ARG A 214 -32.51 5.56 4.34
C ARG A 214 -33.07 5.94 5.69
N CYS A 215 -32.96 7.21 6.05
CA CYS A 215 -33.62 7.77 7.22
C CYS A 215 -34.13 9.17 6.89
N THR A 216 -35.32 9.54 7.38
CA THR A 216 -35.90 10.89 7.16
C THR A 216 -35.33 11.97 8.09
N CYS A 217 -34.33 11.63 8.91
CA CYS A 217 -33.70 12.62 9.79
C CYS A 217 -32.84 13.64 9.00
N PRO A 218 -32.66 14.87 9.50
CA PRO A 218 -31.92 15.94 8.81
C PRO A 218 -30.39 15.72 8.77
N SER A 219 -29.90 14.55 9.20
CA SER A 219 -28.47 14.25 9.23
C SER A 219 -27.93 14.00 7.82
N ARG A 220 -26.78 14.62 7.50
CA ARG A 220 -26.07 14.40 6.23
C ARG A 220 -25.09 13.20 6.28
N SER A 221 -25.02 12.52 7.42
CA SER A 221 -24.15 11.35 7.62
C SER A 221 -24.93 10.07 7.31
N THR A 222 -24.38 9.22 6.45
CA THR A 222 -25.02 7.95 6.06
C THR A 222 -24.03 6.80 6.29
N PRO A 223 -24.34 5.79 7.11
CA PRO A 223 -25.52 5.70 7.96
C PRO A 223 -25.58 6.80 9.04
N CYS A 224 -26.78 7.27 9.34
CA CYS A 224 -26.99 8.23 10.42
C CYS A 224 -27.08 7.51 11.78
N LYS A 225 -27.06 8.25 12.89
CA LYS A 225 -27.19 7.65 14.24
C LYS A 225 -28.47 6.82 14.42
N HIS A 226 -29.57 7.14 13.73
CA HIS A 226 -30.82 6.37 13.80
C HIS A 226 -30.72 5.03 13.05
N ALA A 227 -30.05 5.02 11.88
CA ALA A 227 -29.81 3.79 11.13
C ALA A 227 -28.88 2.84 11.91
N LEU A 228 -27.81 3.39 12.52
CA LEU A 228 -26.93 2.61 13.39
C LEU A 228 -27.67 2.09 14.63
N ALA A 229 -28.52 2.90 15.25
CA ALA A 229 -29.30 2.49 16.41
C ALA A 229 -30.31 1.38 16.08
N LEU A 230 -30.96 1.44 14.92
CA LEU A 230 -31.89 0.40 14.45
C LEU A 230 -31.17 -0.93 14.20
N LEU A 231 -29.99 -0.89 13.57
CA LEU A 231 -29.15 -2.07 13.37
C LEU A 231 -28.70 -2.67 14.70
N LEU A 232 -28.26 -1.85 15.65
CA LEU A 232 -27.88 -2.33 16.98
C LEU A 232 -29.08 -2.99 17.70
N LEU A 233 -30.28 -2.45 17.55
CA LEU A 233 -31.50 -3.03 18.11
C LEU A 233 -31.82 -4.39 17.45
N TRP A 234 -31.69 -4.49 16.13
CA TRP A 234 -31.95 -5.71 15.37
C TRP A 234 -30.95 -6.83 15.69
N VAL A 235 -29.65 -6.51 15.67
CA VAL A 235 -28.58 -7.45 16.00
C VAL A 235 -28.65 -7.98 17.42
N ARG A 236 -29.12 -7.15 18.38
CA ARG A 236 -29.40 -7.57 19.75
C ARG A 236 -30.69 -8.39 19.88
N GLY A 237 -31.32 -8.78 18.77
CA GLY A 237 -32.55 -9.58 18.74
C GLY A 237 -33.79 -8.84 19.25
N SER A 238 -33.75 -7.50 19.32
CA SER A 238 -34.82 -6.68 19.89
C SER A 238 -35.77 -6.09 18.84
N VAL A 239 -35.66 -6.53 17.57
CA VAL A 239 -36.60 -6.22 16.48
C VAL A 239 -37.31 -7.50 16.07
N ALA A 240 -38.64 -7.47 16.06
CA ALA A 240 -39.46 -8.63 15.70
C ALA A 240 -39.52 -8.85 14.18
N GLU A 241 -39.60 -10.10 13.77
CA GLU A 241 -39.88 -10.45 12.37
C GLU A 241 -41.34 -10.09 12.05
N ALA A 242 -41.56 -9.54 10.86
CA ALA A 242 -42.88 -9.15 10.38
C ALA A 242 -43.05 -9.59 8.92
N GLU A 243 -44.19 -10.19 8.60
CA GLU A 243 -44.47 -10.75 7.27
C GLU A 243 -44.56 -9.69 6.17
N THR A 244 -44.94 -8.45 6.52
CA THR A 244 -45.08 -7.36 5.54
C THR A 244 -44.43 -6.06 6.03
N PRO A 245 -43.51 -5.47 5.23
CA PRO A 245 -42.96 -4.16 5.55
C PRO A 245 -44.03 -3.05 5.37
N PRO A 246 -44.05 -2.02 6.24
CA PRO A 246 -44.94 -0.88 6.10
C PRO A 246 -44.64 -0.10 4.80
N GLY A 247 -45.63 0.64 4.28
CA GLY A 247 -45.56 1.25 2.95
C GLY A 247 -44.30 2.09 2.66
N PHE A 248 -43.76 2.79 3.66
CA PHE A 248 -42.51 3.57 3.51
C PHE A 248 -41.26 2.69 3.30
N ALA A 249 -41.24 1.51 3.92
CA ALA A 249 -40.17 0.52 3.82
C ALA A 249 -40.33 -0.34 2.55
N ALA A 250 -41.55 -0.80 2.27
CA ALA A 250 -41.88 -1.60 1.10
C ALA A 250 -41.52 -0.88 -0.21
N ALA A 251 -41.95 0.37 -0.37
CA ALA A 251 -41.68 1.16 -1.58
C ALA A 251 -40.18 1.39 -1.80
N TRP A 252 -39.42 1.61 -0.72
CA TRP A 252 -37.98 1.86 -0.82
C TRP A 252 -37.18 0.57 -1.11
N LEU A 253 -37.51 -0.54 -0.44
CA LEU A 253 -36.86 -1.84 -0.67
C LEU A 253 -37.15 -2.37 -2.08
N ALA A 254 -38.38 -2.21 -2.59
CA ALA A 254 -38.75 -2.61 -3.95
C ALA A 254 -37.91 -1.87 -5.03
N GLY A 255 -37.71 -0.56 -4.87
CA GLY A 255 -36.85 0.22 -5.77
C GLY A 255 -35.39 -0.24 -5.78
N ARG A 256 -34.90 -0.80 -4.66
CA ARG A 256 -33.54 -1.38 -4.58
C ARG A 256 -33.44 -2.74 -5.27
N VAL A 257 -34.49 -3.55 -5.25
CA VAL A 257 -34.53 -4.84 -5.98
C VAL A 257 -34.55 -4.60 -7.48
N ALA A 258 -35.31 -3.61 -7.94
CA ALA A 258 -35.41 -3.25 -9.36
C ALA A 258 -34.09 -2.67 -9.93
N ALA A 259 -33.33 -1.90 -9.14
CA ALA A 259 -32.06 -1.31 -9.57
C ALA A 259 -30.89 -2.31 -9.70
N VAL A 260 -31.03 -3.53 -9.16
CA VAL A 260 -29.98 -4.57 -9.15
C VAL A 260 -30.22 -5.65 -10.21
N SER A 261 -31.35 -5.62 -10.93
CA SER A 261 -31.60 -6.51 -12.07
C SER A 261 -31.16 -5.85 -13.38
N PRO A 262 -30.44 -6.55 -14.28
CA PRO A 262 -30.07 -5.98 -15.57
C PRO A 262 -31.31 -5.92 -16.46
N VAL A 263 -31.83 -4.72 -16.71
CA VAL A 263 -32.94 -4.54 -17.65
C VAL A 263 -32.39 -4.37 -19.06
N VAL A 264 -32.69 -5.41 -19.83
CA VAL A 264 -32.70 -5.48 -21.28
C VAL A 264 -33.90 -4.67 -21.79
N ASP A 265 -33.63 -3.75 -22.71
CA ASP A 265 -34.46 -3.10 -23.74
C ASP A 265 -35.94 -2.68 -23.49
N SER A 266 -36.20 -1.39 -23.81
CA SER A 266 -37.44 -0.74 -24.31
C SER A 266 -38.59 -0.37 -23.33
N PRO A 267 -39.53 0.55 -23.70
CA PRO A 267 -39.34 1.95 -24.14
C PRO A 267 -40.25 2.96 -23.37
N SER A 268 -39.95 4.26 -23.48
CA SER A 268 -40.68 5.40 -22.88
C SER A 268 -42.11 5.60 -23.45
N PRO A 269 -43.12 6.03 -22.66
CA PRO A 269 -44.38 6.54 -23.16
C PRO A 269 -44.38 8.10 -23.32
N PRO A 270 -45.22 8.65 -24.23
CA PRO A 270 -45.20 10.05 -24.67
C PRO A 270 -46.05 11.00 -23.79
N PRO A 271 -45.97 12.35 -23.98
CA PRO A 271 -46.60 13.33 -23.10
C PRO A 271 -48.07 13.57 -23.48
N ALA A 272 -48.88 13.96 -22.50
CA ALA A 272 -50.25 14.43 -22.71
C ALA A 272 -50.56 15.69 -21.89
N ASP A 273 -51.30 16.58 -22.56
CA ASP A 273 -51.54 17.99 -22.28
C ASP A 273 -52.40 18.31 -21.04
N ALA A 274 -52.28 19.57 -20.61
CA ALA A 274 -53.09 20.25 -19.60
C ALA A 274 -54.57 20.41 -20.00
N PRO A 275 -55.44 20.71 -19.01
CA PRO A 275 -56.08 22.03 -19.04
C PRO A 275 -56.16 22.76 -17.69
N THR A 276 -56.18 24.08 -17.80
CA THR A 276 -56.45 25.13 -16.82
C THR A 276 -57.86 25.09 -16.23
N ASP A 277 -57.98 25.36 -14.92
CA ASP A 277 -58.84 26.42 -14.37
C ASP A 277 -58.56 26.65 -12.86
N ALA A 278 -58.44 27.92 -12.48
CA ALA A 278 -58.29 28.46 -11.12
C ALA A 278 -59.66 29.03 -10.65
N PRO A 279 -59.89 29.50 -9.39
CA PRO A 279 -58.90 29.99 -8.41
C PRO A 279 -59.17 29.72 -6.90
N GLY A 280 -58.12 29.95 -6.10
CA GLY A 280 -58.25 30.59 -4.78
C GLY A 280 -57.94 29.75 -3.54
N SER A 281 -56.70 29.81 -3.03
CA SER A 281 -56.40 30.22 -1.64
C SER A 281 -54.89 30.14 -1.37
N ALA A 282 -54.39 31.16 -0.68
CA ALA A 282 -52.99 31.46 -0.42
C ALA A 282 -52.27 30.44 0.48
N ALA A 283 -51.03 30.09 0.11
CA ALA A 283 -49.98 29.63 1.03
C ALA A 283 -48.59 29.90 0.41
N ALA A 284 -47.68 30.38 1.26
CA ALA A 284 -46.35 30.92 0.97
C ALA A 284 -45.37 29.95 0.26
N PRO A 285 -44.33 30.45 -0.44
CA PRO A 285 -43.41 29.62 -1.22
C PRO A 285 -42.44 28.81 -0.33
N SER A 286 -42.35 27.50 -0.60
CA SER A 286 -41.29 26.64 -0.08
C SER A 286 -39.95 26.93 -0.81
N PRO A 287 -38.79 26.93 -0.14
CA PRO A 287 -37.51 27.13 -0.81
C PRO A 287 -37.20 25.94 -1.71
N ALA A 288 -36.89 26.25 -2.97
CA ALA A 288 -36.35 25.30 -3.92
C ALA A 288 -35.06 24.66 -3.39
N GLU A 289 -34.96 23.37 -3.67
CA GLU A 289 -33.87 22.45 -3.40
C GLU A 289 -32.56 22.97 -4.02
N SER A 290 -31.74 23.61 -3.19
CA SER A 290 -30.40 24.04 -3.58
C SER A 290 -29.47 22.82 -3.65
N LEU A 291 -29.07 22.44 -4.86
CA LEU A 291 -27.89 21.61 -5.13
C LEU A 291 -26.73 22.07 -4.24
N PRO A 292 -25.88 21.16 -3.71
CA PRO A 292 -24.72 21.58 -2.93
C PRO A 292 -23.85 22.52 -3.77
N LEU A 293 -23.81 23.78 -3.37
CA LEU A 293 -22.90 24.77 -3.95
C LEU A 293 -21.48 24.21 -3.85
N PRO A 294 -20.65 24.32 -4.91
CA PRO A 294 -19.24 24.01 -4.80
C PRO A 294 -18.64 24.79 -3.63
N PRO A 295 -17.67 24.24 -2.88
CA PRO A 295 -17.10 24.94 -1.74
C PRO A 295 -16.65 26.32 -2.20
N THR A 296 -17.10 27.35 -1.48
CA THR A 296 -16.73 28.76 -1.71
C THR A 296 -15.21 28.87 -1.74
N ARG A 297 -14.68 29.89 -2.42
CA ARG A 297 -13.22 30.15 -2.46
C ARG A 297 -12.65 30.17 -1.04
N ASP A 298 -13.33 30.84 -0.13
CA ASP A 298 -13.01 30.92 1.29
C ASP A 298 -12.88 29.54 1.97
N GLY A 299 -13.84 28.63 1.77
CA GLY A 299 -13.78 27.29 2.36
C GLY A 299 -12.67 26.38 1.78
N ARG A 300 -12.20 26.66 0.56
CA ARG A 300 -11.04 25.98 -0.05
C ARG A 300 -9.74 26.52 0.51
N ASP A 301 -9.65 27.83 0.68
CA ASP A 301 -8.47 28.51 1.21
C ASP A 301 -8.28 28.17 2.70
N ASP A 302 -9.37 28.10 3.48
CA ASP A 302 -9.37 27.63 4.87
C ASP A 302 -8.90 26.18 5.01
N ARG A 303 -9.23 25.32 4.04
CA ARG A 303 -8.74 23.94 3.99
C ARG A 303 -7.23 23.93 3.75
N VAL A 304 -6.75 24.65 2.76
CA VAL A 304 -5.31 24.72 2.45
C VAL A 304 -4.53 25.30 3.63
N ALA A 305 -5.05 26.34 4.28
CA ALA A 305 -4.45 26.93 5.48
C ALA A 305 -4.35 25.92 6.64
N ARG A 306 -5.42 25.16 6.92
CA ARG A 306 -5.39 24.10 7.95
C ARG A 306 -4.41 23.00 7.63
N MET A 307 -4.34 22.56 6.37
CA MET A 307 -3.35 21.57 5.93
C MET A 307 -1.93 22.08 6.13
N SER A 308 -1.64 23.31 5.70
CA SER A 308 -0.33 23.93 5.87
C SER A 308 0.07 24.07 7.34
N ALA A 309 -0.87 24.47 8.21
CA ALA A 309 -0.64 24.56 9.65
C ALA A 309 -0.34 23.19 10.28
N GLY A 310 -1.11 22.15 9.91
CA GLY A 310 -0.87 20.78 10.38
C GLY A 310 0.48 20.23 9.94
N LEU A 311 0.90 20.49 8.70
CA LEU A 311 2.24 20.08 8.23
C LEU A 311 3.36 20.85 8.95
N ALA A 312 3.14 22.12 9.31
CA ALA A 312 4.12 22.88 10.10
C ALA A 312 4.21 22.37 11.55
N GLU A 313 3.09 21.95 12.14
CA GLU A 313 3.08 21.31 13.46
C GLU A 313 3.75 19.95 13.44
N LEU A 314 3.47 19.10 12.44
CA LEU A 314 4.15 17.83 12.25
C LEU A 314 5.67 18.01 12.20
N ASP A 315 6.13 18.98 11.41
CA ASP A 315 7.55 19.27 11.22
C ASP A 315 8.24 19.69 12.51
N ARG A 316 7.60 20.59 13.29
CA ARG A 316 8.09 20.99 14.63
C ARG A 316 8.12 19.81 15.59
N TRP A 317 7.07 18.97 15.57
CA TRP A 317 7.01 17.78 16.42
C TRP A 317 8.16 16.81 16.10
N LEU A 318 8.44 16.57 14.80
CA LEU A 318 9.55 15.74 14.35
C LEU A 318 10.91 16.32 14.79
N ASP A 319 11.13 17.62 14.61
CA ASP A 319 12.36 18.29 15.01
C ASP A 319 12.59 18.24 16.53
N ASP A 320 11.53 18.47 17.32
CA ASP A 320 11.59 18.31 18.77
C ASP A 320 11.90 16.86 19.18
N ARG A 321 11.31 15.85 18.53
CA ARG A 321 11.64 14.44 18.80
C ARG A 321 13.08 14.11 18.46
N LEU A 322 13.60 14.58 17.33
CA LEU A 322 14.99 14.35 16.94
C LEU A 322 15.96 15.05 17.89
N ARG A 323 15.63 16.25 18.38
CA ARG A 323 16.41 16.99 19.37
C ARG A 323 16.44 16.29 20.74
N THR A 324 15.33 15.69 21.17
CA THR A 324 15.28 14.87 22.40
C THR A 324 16.00 13.52 22.20
N GLY A 325 16.02 13.00 20.98
CA GLY A 325 16.63 11.73 20.61
C GLY A 325 15.65 10.56 20.64
N LEU A 326 15.94 9.53 19.86
CA LEU A 326 15.05 8.36 19.70
C LEU A 326 14.92 7.50 20.99
N ALA A 327 15.77 7.71 21.98
CA ALA A 327 15.64 7.06 23.29
C ALA A 327 14.53 7.66 24.18
N ASP A 328 13.80 8.68 23.70
CA ASP A 328 12.67 9.29 24.40
C ASP A 328 11.62 8.21 24.78
N PRO A 329 11.33 8.00 26.09
CA PRO A 329 10.33 7.04 26.54
C PRO A 329 8.92 7.32 25.99
N ALA A 330 8.62 8.54 25.54
CA ALA A 330 7.35 8.86 24.91
C ALA A 330 7.14 8.08 23.60
N LEU A 331 8.20 7.74 22.86
CA LEU A 331 8.09 7.00 21.59
C LEU A 331 7.65 5.54 21.81
N ALA A 332 7.89 4.98 22.99
CA ALA A 332 7.41 3.64 23.35
C ALA A 332 5.90 3.61 23.68
N ARG A 333 5.24 4.77 23.78
CA ARG A 333 3.81 4.86 24.10
C ARG A 333 2.99 5.01 22.82
N TYR A 334 2.03 4.10 22.62
CA TYR A 334 1.11 4.16 21.48
C TYR A 334 0.32 5.48 21.43
N ASP A 335 -0.15 5.98 22.58
CA ASP A 335 -0.91 7.23 22.69
C ASP A 335 -0.18 8.43 22.08
N THR A 336 1.16 8.51 22.22
CA THR A 336 1.98 9.57 21.62
C THR A 336 1.79 9.64 20.10
N TRP A 337 1.72 8.49 19.44
CA TRP A 337 1.56 8.37 18.00
C TRP A 337 0.11 8.56 17.57
N ASP A 338 -0.84 8.03 18.35
CA ASP A 338 -2.26 8.19 18.06
C ASP A 338 -2.72 9.64 18.20
N ASP A 339 -2.23 10.37 19.20
CA ASP A 339 -2.51 11.81 19.37
C ASP A 339 -1.97 12.62 18.18
N LEU A 340 -0.75 12.32 17.72
CA LEU A 340 -0.19 12.95 16.53
C LEU A 340 -1.02 12.63 15.28
N ALA A 341 -1.40 11.36 15.11
CA ALA A 341 -2.23 10.93 13.99
C ALA A 341 -3.61 11.60 14.00
N ALA A 342 -4.23 11.78 15.17
CA ALA A 342 -5.51 12.49 15.33
C ALA A 342 -5.39 13.96 14.89
N ARG A 343 -4.34 14.66 15.35
CA ARG A 343 -4.08 16.06 14.95
C ARG A 343 -3.88 16.20 13.43
N LEU A 344 -3.22 15.24 12.79
CA LEU A 344 -3.07 15.21 11.32
C LEU A 344 -4.42 15.04 10.59
N VAL A 345 -5.31 14.20 11.11
CA VAL A 345 -6.67 14.03 10.56
C VAL A 345 -7.47 15.33 10.70
N ASP A 346 -7.41 15.99 11.87
CA ASP A 346 -8.11 17.24 12.14
C ASP A 346 -7.60 18.39 11.24
N ALA A 347 -6.28 18.40 10.99
CA ALA A 347 -5.65 19.32 10.05
C ALA A 347 -5.89 18.98 8.56
N GLN A 348 -6.68 17.94 8.26
CA GLN A 348 -7.00 17.48 6.91
C GLN A 348 -5.81 16.92 6.10
N VAL A 349 -4.77 16.47 6.79
CA VAL A 349 -3.61 15.75 6.22
C VAL A 349 -3.59 14.28 6.64
N GLY A 350 -4.78 13.68 6.68
CA GLY A 350 -5.00 12.30 7.16
C GLY A 350 -4.28 11.22 6.35
N GLY A 351 -3.77 11.52 5.15
CA GLY A 351 -2.95 10.58 4.37
C GLY A 351 -1.67 10.14 5.11
N LEU A 352 -1.15 11.01 6.00
CA LEU A 352 0.03 10.71 6.81
C LEU A 352 -0.30 10.00 8.13
N ALA A 353 -1.56 10.03 8.57
CA ALA A 353 -1.94 9.52 9.89
C ALA A 353 -1.70 8.00 10.02
N ASN A 354 -1.99 7.22 8.98
CA ASN A 354 -1.75 5.77 9.00
C ASN A 354 -0.25 5.45 9.00
N ARG A 355 0.58 6.26 8.34
CA ARG A 355 2.04 6.13 8.40
C ARG A 355 2.55 6.37 9.82
N VAL A 356 2.03 7.39 10.50
CA VAL A 356 2.33 7.68 11.91
C VAL A 356 1.95 6.52 12.83
N ARG A 357 0.75 5.96 12.68
CA ARG A 357 0.30 4.81 13.50
C ARG A 357 1.18 3.58 13.31
N ARG A 358 1.60 3.28 12.08
CA ARG A 358 2.47 2.13 11.80
C ARG A 358 3.83 2.22 12.49
N MET A 359 4.37 3.43 12.67
CA MET A 359 5.64 3.62 13.36
C MET A 359 5.60 3.19 14.84
N ALA A 360 4.45 3.33 15.50
CA ALA A 360 4.30 2.91 16.90
C ALA A 360 4.66 1.42 17.09
N GLY A 361 4.27 0.58 16.12
CA GLY A 361 4.59 -0.85 16.12
C GLY A 361 6.03 -1.18 15.76
N LEU A 362 6.81 -0.23 15.25
CA LEU A 362 8.24 -0.43 14.94
C LEU A 362 9.11 -0.22 16.19
N VAL A 363 8.71 0.69 17.09
CA VAL A 363 9.51 1.05 18.27
C VAL A 363 9.73 -0.18 19.16
N GLY A 364 10.99 -0.57 19.32
CA GLY A 364 11.37 -1.73 20.13
C GLY A 364 11.10 -3.10 19.50
N ALA A 365 10.59 -3.17 18.26
CA ALA A 365 10.22 -4.43 17.62
C ALA A 365 11.42 -5.32 17.24
N HIS A 366 12.61 -4.73 17.04
CA HIS A 366 13.84 -5.44 16.72
C HIS A 366 15.08 -4.58 17.04
N PRO A 367 16.30 -5.13 17.15
CA PRO A 367 17.48 -4.36 17.59
C PRO A 367 17.82 -3.11 16.76
N GLN A 368 17.44 -3.09 15.48
CA GLN A 368 17.71 -2.00 14.53
C GLN A 368 16.49 -1.08 14.32
N TRP A 369 15.52 -1.10 15.24
CA TRP A 369 14.25 -0.37 15.10
C TRP A 369 14.47 1.14 14.90
N HIS A 370 15.50 1.69 15.56
CA HIS A 370 15.83 3.12 15.51
C HIS A 370 16.09 3.60 14.08
N GLY A 371 16.74 2.78 13.24
CA GLY A 371 17.04 3.13 11.85
C GLY A 371 15.77 3.21 10.99
N HIS A 372 14.82 2.30 11.22
CA HIS A 372 13.55 2.30 10.49
C HIS A 372 12.66 3.46 10.93
N VAL A 373 12.54 3.70 12.23
CA VAL A 373 11.78 4.85 12.75
C VAL A 373 12.38 6.16 12.26
N LEU A 374 13.72 6.29 12.24
CA LEU A 374 14.39 7.49 11.74
C LEU A 374 14.13 7.71 10.23
N ALA A 375 14.19 6.65 9.42
CA ALA A 375 13.89 6.73 7.99
C ALA A 375 12.43 7.18 7.75
N GLU A 376 11.48 6.62 8.51
CA GLU A 376 10.07 6.99 8.44
C GLU A 376 9.80 8.44 8.90
N MET A 377 10.44 8.88 9.98
CA MET A 377 10.42 10.29 10.41
C MET A 377 11.00 11.21 9.33
N GLY A 378 12.08 10.79 8.66
CA GLY A 378 12.66 11.52 7.53
C GLY A 378 11.70 11.65 6.34
N ALA A 379 11.02 10.57 5.97
CA ALA A 379 9.99 10.60 4.93
C ALA A 379 8.83 11.55 5.28
N LEU A 380 8.38 11.56 6.54
CA LEU A 380 7.37 12.49 7.03
C LEU A 380 7.85 13.94 7.01
N HIS A 381 9.11 14.20 7.38
CA HIS A 381 9.72 15.53 7.30
C HIS A 381 9.77 16.04 5.85
N LEU A 382 10.16 15.18 4.90
CA LEU A 382 10.16 15.51 3.47
C LEU A 382 8.74 15.84 2.98
N LEU A 383 7.75 15.03 3.33
CA LEU A 383 6.34 15.28 2.97
C LEU A 383 5.78 16.54 3.61
N ALA A 384 6.12 16.81 4.87
CA ALA A 384 5.71 18.02 5.57
C ALA A 384 6.31 19.27 4.91
N THR A 385 7.61 19.23 4.58
CA THR A 385 8.30 20.33 3.90
C THR A 385 7.78 20.54 2.48
N ALA A 386 7.65 19.46 1.71
CA ALA A 386 7.18 19.50 0.33
C ALA A 386 5.72 19.96 0.24
N GLY A 387 4.84 19.47 1.13
CA GLY A 387 3.44 19.85 1.14
C GLY A 387 3.21 21.34 1.42
N ARG A 388 4.06 21.98 2.22
CA ARG A 388 4.04 23.44 2.44
C ARG A 388 4.54 24.25 1.23
N ARG A 389 5.26 23.61 0.30
CA ARG A 389 5.85 24.23 -0.90
C ARG A 389 5.23 23.71 -2.19
N LEU A 390 4.03 23.13 -2.13
CA LEU A 390 3.40 22.43 -3.24
C LEU A 390 3.39 23.24 -4.55
N GLY A 391 3.13 24.54 -4.45
CA GLY A 391 3.07 25.45 -5.60
C GLY A 391 4.41 25.76 -6.28
N SER A 392 5.55 25.41 -5.67
CA SER A 392 6.88 25.58 -6.26
C SER A 392 7.53 24.26 -6.72
N LEU A 393 6.85 23.13 -6.53
CA LEU A 393 7.38 21.83 -6.93
C LEU A 393 7.12 21.56 -8.42
N PRO A 394 7.97 20.74 -9.08
CA PRO A 394 7.66 20.21 -10.41
C PRO A 394 6.27 19.54 -10.41
N PRO A 395 5.46 19.67 -11.47
CA PRO A 395 4.05 19.25 -11.45
C PRO A 395 3.83 17.80 -10.99
N HIS A 396 4.59 16.85 -11.54
CA HIS A 396 4.45 15.44 -11.18
C HIS A 396 4.84 15.15 -9.72
N LEU A 397 5.83 15.86 -9.17
CA LEU A 397 6.21 15.74 -7.77
C LEU A 397 5.16 16.38 -6.86
N ALA A 398 4.59 17.52 -7.26
CA ALA A 398 3.48 18.16 -6.56
C ALA A 398 2.28 17.22 -6.46
N ASP A 399 1.96 16.50 -7.54
CA ASP A 399 0.89 15.50 -7.55
C ASP A 399 1.16 14.34 -6.58
N SER A 400 2.37 13.78 -6.58
CA SER A 400 2.75 12.71 -5.64
C SER A 400 2.68 13.17 -4.18
N VAL A 401 3.16 14.38 -3.89
CA VAL A 401 3.07 14.98 -2.55
C VAL A 401 1.61 15.20 -2.15
N ALA A 402 0.80 15.76 -3.05
CA ALA A 402 -0.62 16.02 -2.80
C ALA A 402 -1.36 14.72 -2.47
N ALA A 403 -1.14 13.66 -3.26
CA ALA A 403 -1.71 12.35 -3.01
C ALA A 403 -1.26 11.78 -1.65
N ALA A 404 0.04 11.86 -1.34
CA ALA A 404 0.61 11.34 -0.08
C ALA A 404 0.06 12.05 1.17
N ILE A 405 -0.10 13.38 1.13
CA ILE A 405 -0.66 14.14 2.27
C ILE A 405 -2.20 14.03 2.36
N GLY A 406 -2.86 13.35 1.41
CA GLY A 406 -4.27 13.00 1.48
C GLY A 406 -5.21 13.81 0.58
N TRP A 407 -4.70 14.51 -0.44
CA TRP A 407 -5.57 15.08 -1.47
C TRP A 407 -6.24 13.95 -2.25
N GLN A 408 -7.55 14.06 -2.38
CA GLN A 408 -8.35 13.08 -3.10
C GLN A 408 -8.54 13.54 -4.53
N VAL A 409 -8.14 12.70 -5.48
CA VAL A 409 -8.47 12.85 -6.90
C VAL A 409 -9.71 12.00 -7.16
N ARG A 410 -10.75 12.58 -7.76
CA ARG A 410 -11.99 11.87 -8.05
C ARG A 410 -11.73 10.88 -9.17
N GLN A 411 -12.31 9.68 -9.07
CA GLN A 411 -12.19 8.66 -10.10
C GLN A 411 -12.70 9.15 -11.46
N ALA A 412 -13.79 9.92 -11.48
CA ALA A 412 -14.32 10.51 -12.72
C ALA A 412 -13.30 11.43 -13.42
N ASP A 413 -12.51 12.21 -12.67
CA ASP A 413 -11.50 13.09 -13.24
C ASP A 413 -10.33 12.28 -13.84
N VAL A 414 -9.99 11.13 -13.24
CA VAL A 414 -8.97 10.22 -13.75
C VAL A 414 -9.46 9.51 -15.02
N LEU A 415 -10.69 9.01 -15.02
CA LEU A 415 -11.32 8.35 -16.16
C LEU A 415 -11.61 9.30 -17.34
N ALA A 416 -11.72 10.61 -17.07
CA ALA A 416 -11.80 11.64 -18.10
C ALA A 416 -10.43 11.99 -18.71
N GLY A 417 -9.34 11.42 -18.18
CA GLY A 417 -7.98 11.61 -18.68
C GLY A 417 -7.71 10.85 -19.98
N VAL A 418 -6.44 10.80 -20.38
CA VAL A 418 -6.00 10.04 -21.56
C VAL A 418 -5.78 8.58 -21.16
N PRO A 419 -6.42 7.62 -21.83
CA PRO A 419 -6.17 6.20 -21.58
C PRO A 419 -4.78 5.80 -22.03
N HIS A 420 -4.15 4.91 -21.27
CA HIS A 420 -2.94 4.18 -21.66
C HIS A 420 -3.35 2.75 -22.00
N THR A 421 -3.45 2.46 -23.30
CA THR A 421 -3.78 1.13 -23.82
C THR A 421 -2.52 0.31 -24.02
N ASP A 422 -2.48 -0.90 -23.48
CA ASP A 422 -1.40 -1.88 -23.64
C ASP A 422 -1.96 -3.30 -23.41
N HIS A 423 -1.14 -4.30 -23.66
CA HIS A 423 -1.30 -5.67 -23.22
C HIS A 423 -0.71 -5.82 -21.80
N TRP A 424 -1.58 -5.72 -20.80
CA TRP A 424 -1.18 -5.70 -19.40
C TRP A 424 -1.08 -7.12 -18.85
N MET A 425 0.13 -7.59 -18.59
CA MET A 425 0.37 -8.84 -17.87
C MET A 425 0.13 -8.63 -16.37
N VAL A 426 -0.76 -9.41 -15.76
CA VAL A 426 -1.01 -9.42 -14.32
C VAL A 426 0.08 -10.25 -13.64
N LEU A 427 1.12 -9.57 -13.16
CA LEU A 427 2.36 -10.18 -12.70
C LEU A 427 2.41 -10.46 -11.21
N GLY A 428 1.52 -9.88 -10.41
CA GLY A 428 1.48 -10.17 -8.98
C GLY A 428 0.23 -9.67 -8.29
N ARG A 429 -0.09 -10.29 -7.16
CA ARG A 429 -1.20 -9.90 -6.29
C ARG A 429 -0.71 -9.87 -4.84
N SER A 430 -1.11 -8.86 -4.08
CA SER A 430 -0.92 -8.84 -2.62
C SER A 430 -2.20 -8.37 -1.94
N ASP A 431 -2.62 -9.13 -0.93
CA ASP A 431 -3.71 -8.76 -0.05
C ASP A 431 -3.12 -8.42 1.31
N THR A 432 -3.48 -7.25 1.84
CA THR A 432 -3.02 -6.82 3.16
C THR A 432 -4.14 -6.13 3.91
N ARG A 433 -4.23 -6.40 5.20
CA ARG A 433 -5.13 -5.72 6.10
C ARG A 433 -4.61 -4.34 6.48
N GLU A 434 -5.43 -3.32 6.27
CA GLU A 434 -5.22 -1.96 6.75
C GLU A 434 -6.38 -1.59 7.69
N ASP A 435 -6.14 -1.64 9.00
CA ASP A 435 -7.15 -1.44 10.04
C ASP A 435 -8.39 -2.37 9.90
N ARG A 436 -9.48 -1.81 9.37
CA ARG A 436 -10.80 -2.44 9.20
C ARG A 436 -11.12 -2.77 7.75
N ILE A 437 -10.16 -2.66 6.84
CA ILE A 437 -10.31 -2.97 5.42
C ILE A 437 -9.20 -3.92 4.97
N GLU A 438 -9.54 -4.81 4.03
CA GLU A 438 -8.58 -5.54 3.23
C GLU A 438 -8.29 -4.76 1.96
N VAL A 439 -7.01 -4.68 1.62
CA VAL A 439 -6.52 -4.00 0.42
C VAL A 439 -5.85 -5.03 -0.46
N ARG A 440 -6.48 -5.29 -1.62
CA ARG A 440 -5.89 -6.07 -2.70
C ARG A 440 -5.20 -5.15 -3.69
N ARG A 441 -3.98 -5.50 -4.04
CA ARG A 441 -3.18 -4.83 -5.06
C ARG A 441 -2.86 -5.83 -6.15
N PHE A 442 -3.11 -5.44 -7.40
CA PHE A 442 -2.59 -6.14 -8.56
C PHE A 442 -1.47 -5.31 -9.17
N TRP A 443 -0.32 -5.94 -9.41
CA TRP A 443 0.78 -5.37 -10.17
C TRP A 443 0.69 -5.86 -11.60
N LEU A 444 0.67 -4.91 -12.53
CA LEU A 444 0.61 -5.17 -13.96
C LEU A 444 1.85 -4.60 -14.64
N ARG A 445 2.26 -5.26 -15.72
CA ARG A 445 3.31 -4.75 -16.59
C ARG A 445 2.85 -4.74 -18.04
N GLY A 446 2.97 -3.61 -18.70
CA GLY A 446 2.70 -3.50 -20.13
C GLY A 446 3.70 -4.34 -20.92
N ARG A 447 3.24 -5.20 -21.82
CA ARG A 447 4.12 -5.97 -22.70
C ARG A 447 4.86 -5.04 -23.65
N ASP A 448 4.12 -4.09 -24.24
CA ASP A 448 4.63 -3.26 -25.32
C ASP A 448 5.45 -2.07 -24.77
N THR A 449 4.99 -1.47 -23.67
CA THR A 449 5.70 -0.35 -23.03
C THR A 449 6.74 -0.77 -21.98
N GLY A 450 6.57 -1.94 -21.37
CA GLY A 450 7.37 -2.37 -20.23
C GLY A 450 7.05 -1.64 -18.92
N ASP A 451 6.08 -0.72 -18.93
CA ASP A 451 5.70 0.12 -17.80
C ASP A 451 4.96 -0.65 -16.71
N TRP A 452 5.17 -0.26 -15.46
CA TRP A 452 4.42 -0.79 -14.33
C TRP A 452 3.11 -0.04 -14.11
N ALA A 453 2.07 -0.76 -13.71
CA ALA A 453 0.79 -0.23 -13.25
C ALA A 453 0.28 -1.02 -12.03
N MET A 454 -0.57 -0.38 -11.24
CA MET A 454 -1.16 -0.94 -10.02
C MET A 454 -2.65 -0.69 -9.99
N LEU A 455 -3.44 -1.75 -9.81
CA LEU A 455 -4.87 -1.66 -9.53
C LEU A 455 -5.13 -1.97 -8.05
N LEU A 456 -6.03 -1.20 -7.44
CA LEU A 456 -6.42 -1.37 -6.04
C LEU A 456 -7.88 -1.80 -5.95
N SER A 457 -8.14 -2.81 -5.12
CA SER A 457 -9.47 -3.22 -4.68
C SER A 457 -9.52 -3.20 -3.16
N PHE A 458 -10.62 -2.71 -2.60
CA PHE A 458 -10.82 -2.59 -1.17
C PHE A 458 -12.03 -3.42 -0.76
N ALA A 459 -11.92 -4.15 0.34
CA ALA A 459 -13.05 -4.85 0.96
C ALA A 459 -13.12 -4.50 2.45
N ALA A 460 -14.25 -3.93 2.88
CA ALA A 460 -14.56 -3.86 4.30
C ALA A 460 -14.96 -5.26 4.81
N TYR A 461 -15.12 -5.41 6.13
CA TYR A 461 -15.58 -6.66 6.73
C TYR A 461 -16.86 -7.18 6.05
N GLY A 462 -16.83 -8.45 5.62
CA GLY A 462 -17.94 -9.11 4.92
C GLY A 462 -18.17 -8.65 3.47
N GLN A 463 -17.31 -7.80 2.91
CA GLN A 463 -17.28 -7.50 1.47
C GLN A 463 -16.26 -8.41 0.77
N SER A 464 -16.45 -8.63 -0.53
CA SER A 464 -15.51 -9.37 -1.37
C SER A 464 -14.51 -8.43 -2.04
N LEU A 465 -13.29 -8.91 -2.23
CA LEU A 465 -12.29 -8.27 -3.09
C LEU A 465 -12.60 -8.58 -4.56
N ASP A 466 -12.19 -7.68 -5.45
CA ASP A 466 -12.25 -7.91 -6.89
C ASP A 466 -11.47 -9.17 -7.29
N THR A 467 -12.12 -10.04 -8.06
CA THR A 467 -11.59 -11.28 -8.63
C THR A 467 -11.53 -11.24 -10.15
N SER A 468 -11.73 -10.07 -10.77
CA SER A 468 -11.77 -9.89 -12.23
C SER A 468 -10.39 -10.01 -12.90
N PHE A 469 -9.33 -10.21 -12.12
CA PHE A 469 -7.95 -10.38 -12.57
C PHE A 469 -7.34 -11.61 -11.93
N ALA A 470 -6.60 -12.37 -12.72
CA ALA A 470 -5.87 -13.55 -12.29
C ALA A 470 -4.37 -13.38 -12.59
N VAL A 471 -3.52 -13.70 -11.61
CA VAL A 471 -2.07 -13.68 -11.79
C VAL A 471 -1.67 -14.65 -12.90
N GLY A 472 -0.75 -14.23 -13.77
CA GLY A 472 -0.33 -15.02 -14.94
C GLY A 472 -1.27 -14.91 -16.13
N THR A 473 -2.21 -13.95 -16.12
CA THR A 473 -3.01 -13.60 -17.29
C THR A 473 -2.53 -12.29 -17.90
N GLU A 474 -2.85 -12.10 -19.17
CA GLU A 474 -2.70 -10.84 -19.88
C GLU A 474 -4.08 -10.31 -20.29
N VAL A 475 -4.25 -9.00 -20.16
CA VAL A 475 -5.47 -8.30 -20.53
C VAL A 475 -5.13 -7.12 -21.45
N HIS A 476 -5.69 -7.10 -22.65
CA HIS A 476 -5.65 -5.92 -23.52
C HIS A 476 -6.72 -4.92 -23.05
N ALA A 477 -6.28 -3.81 -22.46
CA ALA A 477 -7.18 -2.86 -21.82
C ALA A 477 -6.62 -1.43 -21.77
N ASP A 478 -7.54 -0.49 -21.62
CA ASP A 478 -7.24 0.91 -21.31
C ASP A 478 -7.02 1.06 -19.80
N LEU A 479 -5.90 1.64 -19.39
CA LEU A 479 -5.66 2.06 -18.01
C LEU A 479 -5.61 3.59 -17.89
N PHE A 480 -6.25 4.13 -16.87
CA PHE A 480 -6.20 5.56 -16.55
C PHE A 480 -5.38 5.78 -15.28
N ARG A 481 -4.24 6.44 -15.41
CA ARG A 481 -3.26 6.62 -14.32
C ARG A 481 -3.65 7.79 -13.43
N TYR A 482 -3.55 7.60 -12.12
CA TYR A 482 -3.60 8.71 -11.19
C TYR A 482 -2.38 9.62 -11.37
N PRO A 483 -2.52 10.94 -11.19
CA PRO A 483 -1.39 11.86 -11.22
C PRO A 483 -0.32 11.50 -10.18
N GLY A 484 0.94 11.65 -10.56
CA GLY A 484 2.13 11.40 -9.73
C GLY A 484 3.36 11.12 -10.59
N ALA A 485 4.54 11.28 -10.00
CA ALA A 485 5.84 11.07 -10.64
C ALA A 485 6.05 9.65 -11.16
N LEU A 486 5.56 8.63 -10.45
CA LEU A 486 5.63 7.25 -10.93
C LEU A 486 4.36 6.76 -11.63
N GLY A 487 3.23 7.45 -11.46
CA GLY A 487 1.96 7.11 -12.13
C GLY A 487 1.50 5.65 -11.95
N LEU A 488 1.93 4.94 -10.89
CA LEU A 488 1.67 3.50 -10.72
C LEU A 488 0.18 3.20 -10.57
N ARG A 489 -0.48 3.91 -9.65
CA ARG A 489 -1.89 3.67 -9.34
C ARG A 489 -2.75 4.02 -10.56
N SER A 490 -3.60 3.08 -10.96
CA SER A 490 -4.44 3.19 -12.15
C SER A 490 -5.88 2.76 -11.87
N LEU A 491 -6.78 3.16 -12.76
CA LEU A 491 -8.14 2.63 -12.89
C LEU A 491 -8.24 1.84 -14.19
N LEU A 492 -8.96 0.72 -14.14
CA LEU A 492 -9.30 -0.04 -15.34
C LEU A 492 -10.39 0.69 -16.14
N GLY A 493 -10.15 0.87 -17.43
CA GLY A 493 -11.10 1.34 -18.42
C GLY A 493 -11.73 0.20 -19.22
N ARG A 494 -11.86 0.39 -20.54
CA ARG A 494 -12.40 -0.63 -21.44
C ARG A 494 -11.42 -1.81 -21.56
N ARG A 495 -11.94 -3.03 -21.46
CA ARG A 495 -11.25 -4.25 -21.91
C ARG A 495 -11.59 -4.48 -23.37
N HIS A 496 -10.58 -4.72 -24.20
CA HIS A 496 -10.75 -4.89 -25.63
C HIS A 496 -10.94 -6.36 -26.02
N ASN A 497 -10.33 -7.27 -25.25
CA ASN A 497 -10.38 -8.71 -25.48
C ASN A 497 -10.55 -9.48 -24.16
N GLU A 498 -10.90 -10.77 -24.27
CA GLU A 498 -10.92 -11.70 -23.14
C GLU A 498 -9.49 -11.94 -22.62
N PRO A 499 -9.28 -12.10 -21.30
CA PRO A 499 -7.95 -12.40 -20.75
C PRO A 499 -7.37 -13.69 -21.31
N VAL A 500 -6.09 -13.68 -21.66
CA VAL A 500 -5.33 -14.84 -22.11
C VAL A 500 -4.22 -15.19 -21.13
N ALA A 501 -3.60 -16.37 -21.23
CA ALA A 501 -2.42 -16.68 -20.43
C ALA A 501 -1.26 -15.75 -20.83
N ALA A 502 -0.59 -15.14 -19.84
CA ALA A 502 0.62 -14.37 -20.09
C ALA A 502 1.77 -15.32 -20.43
N THR A 503 2.47 -15.04 -21.52
CA THR A 503 3.69 -15.75 -21.94
C THR A 503 4.89 -14.82 -21.84
N ASP A 504 6.10 -15.40 -21.82
CA ASP A 504 7.35 -14.65 -22.00
C ASP A 504 7.62 -13.55 -20.97
N VAL A 505 7.24 -13.77 -19.71
CA VAL A 505 7.52 -12.83 -18.62
C VAL A 505 9.03 -12.68 -18.44
N ALA A 506 9.58 -11.55 -18.89
CA ALA A 506 10.99 -11.25 -18.80
C ALA A 506 11.35 -10.60 -17.44
N GLY A 507 12.28 -11.24 -16.73
CA GLY A 507 12.91 -10.67 -15.54
C GLY A 507 14.21 -9.93 -15.87
N VAL A 508 14.65 -9.09 -14.93
CA VAL A 508 15.97 -8.43 -14.98
C VAL A 508 16.92 -8.98 -13.93
N THR A 509 18.19 -8.61 -13.96
CA THR A 509 19.13 -8.95 -12.88
C THR A 509 18.82 -8.15 -11.60
N ILE A 510 19.32 -8.62 -10.46
CA ILE A 510 19.19 -7.95 -9.16
C ILE A 510 19.77 -6.52 -9.24
N ALA A 511 20.93 -6.33 -9.87
CA ALA A 511 21.51 -5.00 -10.01
C ALA A 511 20.62 -4.04 -10.81
N VAL A 512 19.97 -4.50 -11.89
CA VAL A 512 19.05 -3.67 -12.68
C VAL A 512 17.77 -3.36 -11.89
N ALA A 513 17.26 -4.32 -11.12
CA ALA A 513 16.13 -4.09 -10.22
C ALA A 513 16.46 -3.05 -9.14
N CYS A 514 17.64 -3.14 -8.51
CA CYS A 514 18.14 -2.14 -7.55
C CYS A 514 18.23 -0.75 -8.19
N ALA A 515 18.75 -0.64 -9.42
CA ALA A 515 18.81 0.64 -10.14
C ALA A 515 17.40 1.19 -10.44
N GLY A 516 16.44 0.32 -10.76
CA GLY A 516 15.02 0.69 -10.94
C GLY A 516 14.39 1.22 -9.66
N ILE A 517 14.58 0.52 -8.54
CA ILE A 517 14.16 0.96 -7.21
C ILE A 517 14.80 2.31 -6.87
N GLY A 518 16.10 2.49 -7.13
CA GLY A 518 16.80 3.74 -6.91
C GLY A 518 16.19 4.91 -7.68
N ARG A 519 15.86 4.73 -8.97
CA ARG A 519 15.15 5.75 -9.76
C ARG A 519 13.78 6.06 -9.19
N ALA A 520 13.06 5.05 -8.72
CA ALA A 520 11.75 5.21 -8.10
C ALA A 520 11.84 6.05 -6.81
N ILE A 521 12.81 5.74 -5.93
CA ILE A 521 13.05 6.49 -4.68
C ILE A 521 13.48 7.94 -4.97
N VAL A 522 14.26 8.19 -6.03
CA VAL A 522 14.62 9.56 -6.43
C VAL A 522 13.38 10.36 -6.85
N ALA A 523 12.44 9.72 -7.55
CA ALA A 523 11.19 10.36 -7.96
C ALA A 523 10.24 10.59 -6.77
N GLU A 524 10.12 9.59 -5.87
CA GLU A 524 9.26 9.64 -4.68
C GLU A 524 9.99 9.03 -3.46
N PRO A 525 10.67 9.84 -2.63
CA PRO A 525 11.50 9.35 -1.52
C PRO A 525 10.74 8.63 -0.40
N TRP A 526 9.42 8.81 -0.33
CA TRP A 526 8.52 8.24 0.68
C TRP A 526 7.81 6.98 0.20
N LEU A 527 8.28 6.34 -0.87
CA LEU A 527 7.70 5.09 -1.36
C LEU A 527 7.78 3.99 -0.32
N ASP A 528 6.62 3.43 0.00
CA ASP A 528 6.52 2.27 0.88
C ASP A 528 6.64 0.96 0.10
N ARG A 529 6.47 1.01 -1.24
CA ARG A 529 6.49 -0.16 -2.11
C ARG A 529 6.84 0.14 -3.56
N TYR A 530 7.49 -0.80 -4.24
CA TYR A 530 7.76 -0.74 -5.68
C TYR A 530 7.86 -2.14 -6.32
N PRO A 531 7.25 -2.41 -7.48
CA PRO A 531 7.30 -3.73 -8.10
C PRO A 531 8.64 -3.98 -8.80
N VAL A 532 9.13 -5.22 -8.70
CA VAL A 532 10.29 -5.71 -9.46
C VAL A 532 10.01 -7.09 -10.04
N CYS A 533 10.60 -7.38 -11.20
CA CYS A 533 10.57 -8.69 -11.83
C CYS A 533 12.01 -9.10 -12.12
N VAL A 534 12.52 -10.10 -11.38
CA VAL A 534 13.94 -10.48 -11.39
C VAL A 534 14.13 -11.92 -11.81
N VAL A 535 15.26 -12.23 -12.43
CA VAL A 535 15.73 -13.61 -12.60
C VAL A 535 16.71 -13.91 -11.47
N ALA A 536 16.26 -14.63 -10.45
CA ALA A 536 17.05 -14.85 -9.24
C ALA A 536 16.76 -16.21 -8.61
N ALA A 537 17.71 -16.73 -7.84
CA ALA A 537 17.54 -17.91 -7.02
C ALA A 537 17.26 -17.51 -5.56
N PRO A 538 16.37 -18.21 -4.83
CA PRO A 538 16.29 -18.08 -3.39
C PRO A 538 17.56 -18.66 -2.74
N ALA A 539 18.17 -17.88 -1.86
CA ALA A 539 19.34 -18.29 -1.09
C ALA A 539 19.24 -17.79 0.36
N ARG A 540 20.16 -18.23 1.21
CA ARG A 540 20.20 -17.83 2.63
C ARG A 540 21.57 -17.32 3.01
N ILE A 541 21.63 -16.12 3.61
CA ILE A 541 22.84 -15.52 4.18
C ILE A 541 22.63 -15.46 5.70
N GLY A 542 23.34 -16.30 6.44
CA GLY A 542 23.10 -16.51 7.87
C GLY A 542 21.66 -17.00 8.12
N ALA A 543 20.89 -16.23 8.88
CA ALA A 543 19.47 -16.49 9.16
C ALA A 543 18.50 -15.82 8.17
N ARG A 544 18.99 -14.97 7.25
CA ARG A 544 18.14 -14.16 6.38
C ARG A 544 18.00 -14.78 5.00
N TRP A 545 16.77 -14.87 4.51
CA TRP A 545 16.48 -15.25 3.14
C TRP A 545 16.75 -14.08 2.19
N VAL A 546 17.28 -14.38 1.01
CA VAL A 546 17.59 -13.41 -0.05
C VAL A 546 17.17 -13.97 -1.41
N LEU A 547 16.90 -13.08 -2.37
CA LEU A 547 16.97 -13.41 -3.78
C LEU A 547 18.35 -13.00 -4.29
N THR A 548 19.04 -13.90 -4.98
CA THR A 548 20.41 -13.71 -5.43
C THR A 548 20.60 -14.10 -6.89
N ASP A 549 21.48 -13.38 -7.58
CA ASP A 549 22.00 -13.72 -8.89
C ASP A 549 23.50 -13.39 -8.96
N ALA A 550 24.10 -13.47 -10.15
CA ALA A 550 25.52 -13.17 -10.33
C ALA A 550 25.90 -11.69 -10.07
N THR A 551 24.91 -10.79 -9.99
CA THR A 551 25.10 -9.34 -9.87
C THR A 551 24.89 -8.82 -8.45
N GLY A 552 24.19 -9.57 -7.60
CA GLY A 552 23.97 -9.16 -6.22
C GLY A 552 22.90 -9.98 -5.51
N SER A 553 22.53 -9.51 -4.31
CA SER A 553 21.48 -10.11 -3.50
C SER A 553 20.58 -9.03 -2.89
N LEU A 554 19.28 -9.29 -2.87
CA LEU A 554 18.30 -8.47 -2.15
C LEU A 554 17.65 -9.30 -1.04
N PRO A 555 17.58 -8.79 0.19
CA PRO A 555 16.96 -9.53 1.27
C PRO A 555 15.45 -9.62 1.12
N LEU A 556 14.90 -10.78 1.49
CA LEU A 556 13.47 -10.91 1.73
C LEU A 556 13.09 -10.21 3.05
N GLN A 557 11.85 -9.73 3.10
CA GLN A 557 11.29 -9.15 4.31
C GLN A 557 11.20 -10.23 5.42
N PRO A 558 11.59 -9.92 6.67
CA PRO A 558 11.44 -10.86 7.78
C PRO A 558 9.99 -11.34 7.94
N GLY A 559 9.81 -12.63 8.17
CA GLY A 559 8.49 -13.23 8.37
C GLY A 559 7.61 -13.33 7.12
N VAL A 560 8.15 -13.06 5.92
CA VAL A 560 7.38 -13.21 4.69
C VAL A 560 6.94 -14.66 4.45
N GLY A 561 5.68 -14.83 4.03
CA GLY A 561 5.13 -16.11 3.62
C GLY A 561 5.69 -16.61 2.28
N GLY A 562 5.22 -17.76 1.82
CA GLY A 562 5.52 -18.27 0.47
C GLY A 562 6.94 -18.84 0.26
N ILE A 563 7.84 -18.75 1.24
CA ILE A 563 9.23 -19.25 1.11
C ILE A 563 9.29 -20.74 0.77
N GLY A 564 8.43 -21.56 1.37
CA GLY A 564 8.35 -22.99 1.06
C GLY A 564 7.99 -23.27 -0.40
N GLN A 565 7.00 -22.53 -0.94
CA GLN A 565 6.61 -22.63 -2.35
C GLN A 565 7.70 -22.10 -3.27
N LEU A 566 8.33 -20.98 -2.90
CA LEU A 566 9.46 -20.40 -3.62
C LEU A 566 10.60 -21.42 -3.80
N LEU A 567 11.00 -22.10 -2.72
CA LEU A 567 12.03 -23.14 -2.75
C LEU A 567 11.61 -24.37 -3.55
N ALA A 568 10.39 -24.85 -3.32
CA ALA A 568 9.88 -26.05 -3.98
C ALA A 568 9.75 -25.86 -5.50
N CYS A 569 9.35 -24.67 -5.95
CA CYS A 569 9.11 -24.41 -7.37
C CYS A 569 10.38 -23.97 -8.10
N SER A 570 11.31 -23.27 -7.43
CA SER A 570 12.57 -22.88 -8.08
C SER A 570 13.63 -23.99 -8.08
N GLU A 571 13.51 -24.98 -7.19
CA GLU A 571 14.53 -26.01 -6.95
C GLU A 571 15.92 -25.41 -6.66
N GLY A 572 15.97 -24.19 -6.10
CA GLY A 572 17.20 -23.43 -5.86
C GLY A 572 17.85 -22.88 -7.13
N ARG A 573 17.23 -23.00 -8.30
CA ARG A 573 17.72 -22.44 -9.57
C ARG A 573 17.25 -20.99 -9.76
N PRO A 574 17.95 -20.20 -10.59
CA PRO A 574 17.44 -18.90 -11.01
C PRO A 574 16.12 -19.05 -11.77
N THR A 575 15.09 -18.35 -11.29
CA THR A 575 13.75 -18.34 -11.90
C THR A 575 13.25 -16.89 -11.98
N VAL A 576 12.32 -16.62 -12.89
CA VAL A 576 11.65 -15.32 -12.97
C VAL A 576 10.71 -15.18 -11.77
N ILE A 577 10.98 -14.18 -10.92
CA ILE A 577 10.24 -13.90 -9.69
C ILE A 577 9.79 -12.45 -9.74
N VAL A 578 8.49 -12.25 -9.56
CA VAL A 578 7.91 -10.93 -9.30
C VAL A 578 7.82 -10.74 -7.80
N ALA A 579 8.36 -9.63 -7.32
CA ALA A 579 8.35 -9.25 -5.92
C ALA A 579 7.99 -7.78 -5.77
N GLU A 580 7.48 -7.44 -4.60
CA GLU A 580 7.31 -6.06 -4.17
C GLU A 580 8.48 -5.69 -3.27
N TRP A 581 9.24 -4.67 -3.65
CA TRP A 581 10.22 -4.06 -2.76
C TRP A 581 9.51 -3.23 -1.72
N THR A 582 9.89 -3.39 -0.45
CA THR A 582 9.56 -2.50 0.66
C THR A 582 10.86 -2.05 1.35
N PRO A 583 10.84 -1.00 2.19
CA PRO A 583 12.00 -0.65 3.01
C PRO A 583 12.51 -1.79 3.91
N GLY A 584 11.66 -2.76 4.26
CA GLY A 584 12.01 -3.93 5.07
C GLY A 584 12.61 -5.11 4.28
N GLY A 585 12.50 -5.09 2.95
CA GLY A 585 12.98 -6.15 2.06
C GLY A 585 11.96 -6.50 0.97
N LEU A 586 12.30 -7.49 0.15
CA LEU A 586 11.42 -8.01 -0.90
C LEU A 586 10.31 -8.88 -0.31
N VAL A 587 9.09 -8.70 -0.81
CA VAL A 587 7.95 -9.58 -0.61
C VAL A 587 7.70 -10.32 -1.93
N PRO A 588 8.05 -11.62 -2.05
CA PRO A 588 7.76 -12.39 -3.25
C PRO A 588 6.25 -12.48 -3.49
N LEU A 589 5.83 -12.25 -4.73
CA LEU A 589 4.41 -12.27 -5.11
C LEU A 589 4.12 -13.42 -6.07
N THR A 590 4.98 -13.64 -7.05
CA THR A 590 4.70 -14.63 -8.10
C THR A 590 6.00 -15.23 -8.61
N LEU A 591 5.95 -16.53 -8.88
CA LEU A 591 7.03 -17.26 -9.52
C LEU A 591 6.54 -17.75 -10.90
N HIS A 592 7.28 -17.41 -11.95
CA HIS A 592 6.93 -17.79 -13.32
C HIS A 592 7.78 -18.99 -13.75
N LEU A 593 7.11 -20.13 -13.95
CA LEU A 593 7.67 -21.34 -14.54
C LEU A 593 7.43 -21.34 -16.05
N PRO A 594 8.12 -22.21 -16.82
CA PRO A 594 7.95 -22.28 -18.28
C PRO A 594 6.50 -22.53 -18.73
N ASP A 595 5.70 -23.22 -17.93
CA ASP A 595 4.34 -23.65 -18.26
C ASP A 595 3.24 -22.92 -17.49
N ARG A 596 3.57 -22.21 -16.40
CA ARG A 596 2.56 -21.59 -15.51
C ARG A 596 3.15 -20.51 -14.61
N SER A 597 2.28 -19.65 -14.11
CA SER A 597 2.60 -18.70 -13.04
C SER A 597 2.02 -19.20 -11.71
N ILE A 598 2.80 -19.11 -10.64
CA ILE A 598 2.40 -19.53 -9.30
C ILE A 598 2.33 -18.28 -8.41
N ASP A 599 1.12 -17.91 -8.01
CA ASP A 599 0.89 -16.86 -7.02
C ASP A 599 1.29 -17.36 -5.63
N ILE A 600 2.29 -16.71 -5.03
CA ILE A 600 2.83 -16.98 -3.70
C ILE A 600 2.71 -15.75 -2.79
N GLY A 601 2.03 -14.70 -3.25
CA GLY A 601 1.90 -13.44 -2.55
C GLY A 601 0.96 -13.54 -1.34
N PRO A 602 1.01 -12.56 -0.42
CA PRO A 602 0.09 -12.49 0.71
C PRO A 602 -1.38 -12.58 0.28
N VAL A 603 -2.15 -13.38 1.00
CA VAL A 603 -3.60 -13.58 0.79
C VAL A 603 -4.34 -13.11 2.03
N ALA A 604 -5.46 -12.42 1.83
CA ALA A 604 -6.31 -11.99 2.93
C ALA A 604 -6.86 -13.20 3.70
N GLU A 605 -7.03 -13.04 5.00
CA GLU A 605 -7.61 -14.11 5.82
C GLU A 605 -9.05 -14.38 5.39
N ALA A 606 -9.34 -15.63 5.02
CA ALA A 606 -10.66 -16.03 4.56
C ALA A 606 -11.76 -15.75 5.62
N SER A 607 -11.42 -15.81 6.92
CA SER A 607 -12.30 -15.48 8.03
C SER A 607 -12.75 -14.02 8.05
N PHE A 608 -11.96 -13.10 7.50
CA PHE A 608 -12.29 -11.67 7.42
C PHE A 608 -13.15 -11.34 6.19
N LEU A 609 -12.86 -11.99 5.06
CA LEU A 609 -13.56 -11.77 3.78
C LEU A 609 -14.85 -12.58 3.64
N ALA A 610 -15.03 -13.63 4.43
CA ALA A 610 -16.27 -14.40 4.42
C ALA A 610 -17.40 -13.59 5.08
N ALA A 611 -18.24 -12.96 4.26
CA ALA A 611 -19.66 -13.05 4.56
C ALA A 611 -20.01 -14.54 4.47
N SER A 612 -20.48 -15.12 5.58
CA SER A 612 -20.92 -16.51 5.66
C SER A 612 -21.73 -16.86 4.41
N ARG A 613 -21.22 -17.78 3.58
CA ARG A 613 -21.94 -18.27 2.40
C ARG A 613 -23.23 -18.97 2.79
#